data_AF-A0A949PHX9-F1
#
_entry.id   AF-A0A949PHX9-F1
#
_cell.length_a   1.000
_cell.length_b   1.000
_cell.length_c   1.000
_cell.angle_alpha   90.00
_cell.angle_beta   90.00
_cell.angle_gamma   90.00
#
_symmetry.space_group_name_H-M   'P 1'
#
loop_
_entity.id
_entity.type
_entity.pdbx_description
1 polymer ?
#
loop_
_entity_poly.entity_id
_entity_poly.type
_entity_poly.pdbx_seq_one_letter_code
_entity_poly.pdbx_strand_id
1 'polypeptide(L)'
;MTAKPGQSVRGSTTGRPIMVLFDVLGQRWTLRILWELRLKRLTFREVRAQCENVSPTVLNTRLKALRELGLVDHDEDGYGHTDLGAELATQLGALDGWSQKWAKSLEAAQTV
;
A
#
# COMPACT_ATOMS: atom_id res chain seq x y z
N MET A 1 11.20 -1.31 -11.59
CA MET A 1 10.19 -2.06 -12.35
C MET A 1 9.29 -2.74 -11.35
N THR A 2 7.98 -2.57 -11.48
CA THR A 2 6.98 -3.28 -10.67
C THR A 2 6.82 -4.67 -11.26
N ALA A 3 7.07 -5.72 -10.46
CA ALA A 3 6.81 -7.08 -10.92
C ALA A 3 5.30 -7.27 -11.11
N LYS A 4 4.92 -8.03 -12.13
CA LYS A 4 3.53 -8.45 -12.39
C LYS A 4 3.32 -9.91 -11.97
N PRO A 5 2.08 -10.35 -11.68
CA PRO A 5 1.79 -11.76 -11.46
C PRO A 5 2.42 -12.66 -12.55
N GLY A 6 3.10 -13.72 -12.12
CA GLY A 6 3.90 -14.58 -13.01
C GLY A 6 5.38 -14.22 -13.14
N GLN A 7 5.84 -13.10 -12.56
CA GLN A 7 7.26 -12.73 -12.48
C GLN A 7 7.83 -12.98 -11.08
N SER A 8 9.08 -13.44 -10.98
CA SER A 8 9.78 -13.64 -9.70
C SER A 8 9.93 -12.32 -8.94
N VAL A 9 9.83 -12.39 -7.61
CA VAL A 9 9.93 -11.25 -6.68
C VAL A 9 10.87 -11.57 -5.52
N ARG A 10 11.22 -10.58 -4.68
CA ARG A 10 12.11 -10.85 -3.53
C ARG A 10 11.50 -11.94 -2.63
N GLY A 11 12.30 -12.94 -2.30
CA GLY A 11 11.88 -14.07 -1.47
C GLY A 11 10.96 -15.09 -2.18
N SER A 12 10.72 -14.98 -3.50
CA SER A 12 9.88 -15.94 -4.23
C SER A 12 10.25 -16.11 -5.70
N THR A 13 10.51 -17.36 -6.10
CA THR A 13 10.79 -17.77 -7.48
C THR A 13 9.53 -18.12 -8.28
N THR A 14 8.36 -18.18 -7.64
CA THR A 14 7.12 -18.69 -8.26
C THR A 14 6.24 -17.61 -8.90
N GLY A 15 6.50 -16.34 -8.59
CA GLY A 15 5.68 -15.22 -9.08
C GLY A 15 4.21 -15.28 -8.69
N ARG A 16 3.87 -15.98 -7.58
CA ARG A 16 2.48 -16.07 -7.09
C ARG A 16 1.89 -14.67 -6.90
N PRO A 17 0.65 -14.41 -7.34
CA PRO A 17 0.04 -13.07 -7.30
C PRO A 17 0.12 -12.39 -5.93
N ILE A 18 -0.11 -13.14 -4.86
CA ILE A 18 -0.04 -12.64 -3.49
C ILE A 18 1.37 -12.17 -3.09
N MET A 19 2.41 -12.84 -3.59
CA MET A 19 3.79 -12.47 -3.29
C MET A 19 4.20 -11.22 -4.07
N VAL A 20 3.72 -11.08 -5.31
CA VAL A 20 3.91 -9.85 -6.09
C VAL A 20 3.23 -8.66 -5.43
N LEU A 21 1.99 -8.86 -4.95
CA LEU A 21 1.27 -7.84 -4.20
C LEU A 21 2.05 -7.44 -2.95
N PHE A 22 2.48 -8.41 -2.13
CA PHE A 22 3.23 -8.11 -0.91
C PHE A 22 4.61 -7.52 -1.16
N ASP A 23 5.29 -7.85 -2.25
CA ASP A 23 6.55 -7.19 -2.62
C ASP A 23 6.35 -5.69 -2.82
N VAL A 24 5.27 -5.28 -3.49
CA VAL A 24 4.97 -3.86 -3.72
C VAL A 24 4.47 -3.17 -2.46
N LEU A 25 3.57 -3.81 -1.71
CA LEU A 25 3.06 -3.28 -0.44
C LEU A 25 4.16 -3.14 0.63
N GLY A 26 5.13 -4.06 0.64
CA GLY A 26 6.27 -4.03 1.55
C GLY A 26 7.29 -2.92 1.25
N GLN A 27 7.19 -2.25 0.10
CA GLN A 27 8.08 -1.13 -0.20
C GLN A 27 7.76 0.07 0.70
N ARG A 28 8.81 0.73 1.19
CA ARG A 28 8.68 1.93 2.02
C ARG A 28 7.76 2.95 1.32
N TRP A 29 6.83 3.49 2.11
CA TRP A 29 5.78 4.44 1.73
C TRP A 29 4.57 3.87 0.98
N THR A 30 4.60 2.66 0.38
CA THR A 30 3.46 2.16 -0.41
C THR A 30 2.19 2.02 0.43
N LEU A 31 2.27 1.33 1.57
CA LEU A 31 1.12 1.16 2.47
C LEU A 31 0.62 2.50 3.02
N ARG A 32 1.54 3.42 3.34
CA ARG A 32 1.17 4.76 3.80
C ARG A 32 0.39 5.51 2.72
N ILE A 33 0.85 5.49 1.47
CA ILE A 33 0.15 6.13 0.34
C ILE A 33 -1.25 5.54 0.17
N LEU A 34 -1.39 4.20 0.15
CA LEU A 34 -2.70 3.55 0.04
C LEU A 34 -3.63 3.93 1.21
N TRP A 35 -3.08 4.04 2.42
CA TRP A 35 -3.85 4.43 3.61
C TRP A 35 -4.39 5.85 3.52
N GLU A 36 -3.57 6.81 3.12
CA GLU A 36 -3.97 8.22 3.01
C GLU A 36 -5.04 8.44 1.94
N LEU A 37 -4.99 7.67 0.85
CA LEU A 37 -5.98 7.72 -0.23
C LEU A 37 -7.34 7.10 0.14
N ARG A 38 -7.47 6.41 1.28
CA ARG A 38 -8.71 5.69 1.62
C ARG A 38 -9.92 6.61 1.85
N LEU A 39 -9.69 7.86 2.25
CA LEU A 39 -10.77 8.77 2.66
C LEU A 39 -11.22 9.67 1.51
N LYS A 40 -10.29 10.10 0.66
CA LYS A 40 -10.54 11.02 -0.44
C LYS A 40 -9.41 10.96 -1.45
N ARG A 41 -9.70 11.49 -2.65
CA ARG A 41 -8.66 11.77 -3.63
C ARG A 41 -7.73 12.86 -3.12
N LEU A 42 -6.44 12.77 -3.44
CA LEU A 42 -5.39 13.68 -2.99
C LEU A 42 -4.53 14.13 -4.16
N THR A 43 -4.20 15.42 -4.19
CA THR A 43 -3.18 15.94 -5.10
C THR A 43 -1.79 15.39 -4.74
N PHE A 44 -0.84 15.42 -5.69
CA PHE A 44 0.55 14.99 -5.44
C PHE A 44 1.16 15.70 -4.21
N ARG A 45 0.85 16.98 -4.03
CA ARG A 45 1.35 17.80 -2.91
C ARG A 45 0.80 17.32 -1.57
N GLU A 46 -0.49 16.99 -1.51
CA GLU A 46 -1.11 16.47 -0.30
C GLU A 46 -0.59 15.08 0.05
N VAL A 47 -0.49 14.16 -0.91
CA VAL A 47 0.09 12.82 -0.66
C VAL A 47 1.51 12.95 -0.10
N ARG A 48 2.32 13.84 -0.67
CA ARG A 48 3.68 14.11 -0.19
C ARG A 48 3.72 14.66 1.24
N ALA A 49 2.81 15.58 1.56
CA ALA A 49 2.71 16.16 2.90
C ALA A 49 2.34 15.10 3.96
N GLN A 50 1.44 14.18 3.62
CA GLN A 50 1.01 13.09 4.51
C GLN A 50 2.05 11.96 4.66
N CYS A 51 3.05 11.93 3.78
CA CYS A 51 4.14 10.95 3.73
C CYS A 51 5.48 11.56 4.18
N GLU A 52 5.47 12.39 5.24
CA GLU A 52 6.68 12.97 5.87
C GLU A 52 7.63 13.67 4.87
N ASN A 53 7.07 14.33 3.85
CA ASN A 53 7.84 14.99 2.79
C ASN A 53 8.78 14.07 2.02
N VAL A 54 8.37 12.81 1.81
CA VAL A 54 9.04 11.86 0.91
C VAL A 54 9.54 12.53 -0.38
N SER A 55 10.72 12.09 -0.84
CA SER A 55 11.32 12.55 -2.10
C SER A 55 10.29 12.47 -3.24
N PRO A 56 10.13 13.53 -4.07
CA PRO A 56 9.22 13.50 -5.21
C PRO A 56 9.46 12.33 -6.15
N THR A 57 10.73 11.95 -6.36
CA THR A 57 11.11 10.80 -7.19
C THR A 57 10.62 9.49 -6.60
N VAL A 58 10.76 9.32 -5.28
CA VAL A 58 10.25 8.13 -4.58
C VAL A 58 8.74 8.07 -4.65
N LEU A 59 8.05 9.18 -4.35
CA LEU A 59 6.59 9.24 -4.41
C LEU A 59 6.05 8.93 -5.81
N ASN A 60 6.64 9.53 -6.85
CA ASN A 60 6.25 9.27 -8.23
C ASN A 60 6.46 7.79 -8.60
N THR A 61 7.60 7.21 -8.20
CA THR A 61 7.87 5.77 -8.41
C THR A 61 6.79 4.89 -7.75
N ARG A 62 6.36 5.22 -6.53
CA ARG A 62 5.34 4.46 -5.81
C ARG A 62 3.95 4.61 -6.42
N LEU A 63 3.53 5.84 -6.73
CA LEU A 63 2.26 6.10 -7.39
C LEU A 63 2.20 5.43 -8.77
N LYS A 64 3.30 5.46 -9.53
CA LYS A 64 3.40 4.74 -10.80
C LYS A 64 3.22 3.23 -10.61
N ALA A 65 3.88 2.62 -9.63
CA ALA A 65 3.75 1.20 -9.34
C ALA A 65 2.30 0.81 -8.95
N LEU A 66 1.66 1.61 -8.10
CA LEU A 66 0.27 1.39 -7.69
C LEU A 66 -0.70 1.53 -8.87
N ARG A 67 -0.44 2.47 -9.79
CA ARG A 67 -1.21 2.62 -11.04
C ARG A 67 -0.99 1.45 -12.00
N GLU A 68 0.24 0.97 -12.15
CA GLU A 68 0.56 -0.20 -12.97
C GLU A 68 -0.12 -1.49 -12.47
N LEU A 69 -0.39 -1.58 -11.16
CA LEU A 69 -1.16 -2.67 -10.54
C LEU A 69 -2.68 -2.45 -10.59
N GLY A 70 -3.15 -1.30 -11.08
CA GLY A 70 -4.57 -0.97 -11.11
C GLY A 70 -5.18 -0.73 -9.73
N LEU A 71 -4.39 -0.39 -8.71
CA LEU A 71 -4.87 -0.10 -7.35
C LEU A 71 -5.17 1.40 -7.15
N VAL A 72 -4.47 2.25 -7.89
CA VAL A 72 -4.61 3.70 -7.82
C VAL A 72 -4.82 4.23 -9.24
N ASP A 73 -5.62 5.28 -9.38
CA ASP A 73 -5.76 6.06 -10.61
C ASP A 73 -5.44 7.54 -10.37
N HIS A 74 -5.58 8.36 -11.41
CA HIS A 74 -5.38 9.81 -11.33
C HIS A 74 -6.29 10.52 -12.33
N ASP A 75 -7.00 11.54 -11.86
CA ASP A 75 -7.90 12.39 -12.64
C ASP A 75 -7.71 13.88 -12.25
N GLU A 76 -8.68 14.74 -12.55
CA GLU A 76 -8.64 16.17 -12.25
C GLU A 76 -8.62 16.46 -10.73
N ASP A 77 -9.21 15.59 -9.92
CA ASP A 77 -9.26 15.69 -8.45
C ASP A 77 -8.02 15.09 -7.77
N GLY A 78 -7.11 14.50 -8.54
CA GLY A 78 -5.85 13.95 -8.08
C GLY A 78 -5.82 12.42 -8.06
N TYR A 79 -5.02 11.85 -7.16
CA TYR A 79 -4.87 10.40 -7.00
C TYR A 79 -5.97 9.84 -6.12
N GLY A 80 -6.53 8.69 -6.51
CA GLY A 80 -7.52 7.96 -5.71
C GLY A 80 -7.40 6.45 -5.89
N HIS A 81 -8.14 5.71 -5.07
CA HIS A 81 -8.28 4.26 -5.28
C HIS A 81 -9.17 3.99 -6.51
N THR A 82 -8.80 2.96 -7.26
CA THR A 82 -9.76 2.28 -8.15
C THR A 82 -10.72 1.44 -7.32
N ASP A 83 -11.73 0.82 -7.95
CA ASP A 83 -12.60 -0.15 -7.27
C ASP A 83 -11.79 -1.28 -6.61
N LEU A 84 -10.81 -1.85 -7.35
CA LEU A 84 -9.90 -2.88 -6.84
C LEU A 84 -9.01 -2.35 -5.69
N GLY A 85 -8.56 -1.10 -5.78
CA GLY A 85 -7.82 -0.43 -4.72
C GLY A 85 -8.62 -0.25 -3.44
N ALA A 86 -9.90 0.11 -3.57
CA ALA A 86 -10.82 0.31 -2.45
C ALA A 86 -11.15 -1.02 -1.76
N GLU A 87 -11.34 -2.09 -2.53
CA GLU A 87 -11.47 -3.45 -1.98
C GLU A 87 -10.23 -3.86 -1.19
N LEU A 88 -9.03 -3.66 -1.75
CA LEU A 88 -7.78 -3.94 -1.05
C LEU A 88 -7.61 -3.11 0.22
N ALA A 89 -7.95 -1.80 0.17
CA ALA A 89 -7.90 -0.93 1.34
C ALA A 89 -8.82 -1.41 2.47
N THR A 90 -9.99 -1.96 2.13
CA THR A 90 -10.91 -2.58 3.09
C THR A 90 -10.30 -3.82 3.74
N GLN A 91 -9.69 -4.71 2.93
CA GLN A 91 -8.98 -5.89 3.44
C GLN A 91 -7.82 -5.52 4.37
N LEU A 92 -7.04 -4.50 4.00
CA LEU A 92 -5.96 -3.97 4.83
C LEU A 92 -6.48 -3.37 6.14
N GLY A 93 -7.65 -2.72 6.14
CA GLY A 93 -8.30 -2.23 7.35
C GLY A 93 -8.71 -3.35 8.31
N ALA A 94 -9.23 -4.47 7.78
CA ALA A 94 -9.52 -5.65 8.59
C ALA A 94 -8.24 -6.28 9.18
N LEU A 95 -7.17 -6.32 8.38
CA LEU A 95 -5.87 -6.81 8.82
C LEU A 95 -5.25 -5.92 9.89
N ASP A 96 -5.38 -4.59 9.78
CA ASP A 96 -4.95 -3.63 10.81
C ASP A 96 -5.69 -3.89 12.13
N GLY A 97 -7.02 -4.05 12.09
CA GLY A 97 -7.82 -4.38 13.27
C GLY A 97 -7.43 -5.71 13.91
N TRP A 98 -7.09 -6.73 13.11
CA TRP A 98 -6.52 -7.98 13.63
C TRP A 98 -5.12 -7.77 14.23
N SER A 99 -4.26 -6.99 13.57
CA SER A 99 -2.88 -6.74 14.03
C SER A 99 -2.86 -6.07 15.41
N GLN A 100 -3.81 -5.16 15.68
CA GLN A 100 -3.96 -4.54 16.99
C GLN A 100 -4.39 -5.54 18.08
N LYS A 101 -5.27 -6.49 17.74
CA LYS A 101 -5.64 -7.59 18.68
C LYS A 101 -4.43 -8.48 18.98
N TRP A 102 -3.67 -8.82 17.93
CA TRP A 102 -2.46 -9.61 18.07
C TRP A 102 -1.40 -8.89 18.93
N ALA A 103 -1.15 -7.60 18.69
CA ALA A 103 -0.23 -6.80 19.51
C ALA A 103 -0.61 -6.83 21.00
N LYS A 104 -1.88 -6.60 21.33
CA LYS A 104 -2.40 -6.69 22.71
C LYS A 104 -2.20 -8.08 23.33
N SER A 105 -2.30 -9.15 22.54
CA SER A 105 -2.09 -10.51 23.05
C SER A 105 -0.64 -10.76 23.49
N LEU A 106 0.33 -10.11 22.84
CA LEU A 106 1.75 -10.22 23.21
C LEU A 106 2.06 -9.41 24.48
N GLU A 107 1.45 -8.24 24.65
CA GLU A 107 1.59 -7.41 25.87
C GLU A 107 1.01 -8.14 27.09
N ALA A 108 -0.15 -8.78 26.93
CA ALA A 108 -0.77 -9.59 27.98
C ALA A 108 0.11 -10.79 28.39
N ALA A 109 0.83 -11.39 27.44
CA ALA A 109 1.76 -12.50 27.69
C ALA A 109 3.09 -12.07 28.34
N GLN A 110 3.44 -10.78 28.33
CA GLN A 110 4.64 -10.24 28.98
C GLN A 110 4.40 -9.76 30.41
N THR A 111 3.13 -9.68 30.84
CA THR A 111 2.74 -9.23 32.19
C THR A 111 2.50 -10.41 33.15
N VAL A 112 2.85 -11.64 32.73
CA VAL A 112 2.73 -12.89 33.52
C VAL A 112 4.11 -13.47 33.77
#